data_AF-A0AA96KXR5-F1
#
_entry.id   AF-A0AA96KXR5-F1
#
_cell.length_a   1.000
_cell.length_b   1.000
_cell.length_c   1.000
_cell.angle_alpha   90.00
_cell.angle_beta   90.00
_cell.angle_gamma   90.00
#
_symmetry.space_group_name_H-M   'P 1'
#
loop_
_entity.id
_entity.type
_entity.pdbx_description
1 polymer ?
#
loop_
_entity_poly.entity_id
_entity_poly.type
_entity_poly.pdbx_seq_one_letter_code
_entity_poly.pdbx_strand_id
1 'polypeptide(L)'
;MTDFFKPEARFFESKVALVKPYALMDLDDTLFQTQRKIAAWQLPMDGLVAATVDKQNAPLSFLTPKQRHFFNWLSQSTELIPVTARDTTEIVRVKLPFDSWQVLTHGAVIVAPSGQLCARWQRLMAGQLVALQPKLSQLMARLARFEALRITPHYEHFIVDNNATDLMVYVAIKHRHKDHDALLQFAAQLPNVLNEAPDLGDEFYIHVNANNLALLPHVVNKHHAMRFLLDYHLDKHRPCFGFGDSLADLPFLQLLDWYGTPNRGQLHDAISQGCL
;
A
#
# COMPACT_ATOMS: atom_id res chain seq x y z
N MET A 1 -28.01 -16.96 50.73
CA MET A 1 -28.27 -16.36 49.40
C MET A 1 -27.14 -15.38 49.13
N THR A 2 -26.19 -15.82 48.32
CA THR A 2 -24.98 -15.10 47.96
C THR A 2 -25.27 -14.13 46.81
N ASP A 3 -25.12 -12.83 47.09
CA ASP A 3 -25.20 -11.76 46.11
C ASP A 3 -23.87 -11.73 45.32
N PHE A 4 -23.79 -12.52 44.26
CA PHE A 4 -22.63 -12.57 43.36
C PHE A 4 -22.72 -11.42 42.35
N PHE A 5 -21.71 -10.55 42.36
CA PHE A 5 -21.30 -9.62 41.30
C PHE A 5 -22.44 -8.84 40.61
N LYS A 6 -22.84 -7.72 41.20
CA LYS A 6 -23.27 -6.57 40.39
C LYS A 6 -22.02 -5.89 39.85
N PRO A 7 -21.79 -5.83 38.53
CA PRO A 7 -20.74 -4.98 37.99
C PRO A 7 -21.06 -3.55 38.44
N GLU A 8 -20.12 -2.88 39.11
CA GLU A 8 -20.20 -1.43 39.26
C GLU A 8 -20.19 -0.83 37.85
N ALA A 9 -21.37 -0.51 37.33
CA ALA A 9 -21.50 0.17 36.05
C ALA A 9 -20.92 1.57 36.20
N ARG A 10 -19.66 1.73 35.81
CA ARG A 10 -19.02 3.03 35.68
C ARG A 10 -19.34 3.56 34.30
N PHE A 11 -20.07 4.67 34.25
CA PHE A 11 -20.26 5.41 33.01
C PHE A 11 -18.94 6.04 32.55
N PHE A 12 -18.76 6.19 31.24
CA PHE A 12 -17.57 6.80 30.67
C PHE A 12 -17.41 8.23 31.17
N GLU A 13 -16.29 8.52 31.83
CA GLU A 13 -15.87 9.89 32.17
C GLU A 13 -14.65 10.26 31.33
N SER A 14 -14.77 11.30 30.51
CA SER A 14 -13.71 11.81 29.63
C SER A 14 -12.62 12.59 30.39
N LYS A 15 -12.06 12.00 31.46
CA LYS A 15 -11.02 12.64 32.31
C LYS A 15 -9.59 12.32 31.87
N VAL A 16 -9.40 11.57 30.78
CA VAL A 16 -8.08 11.16 30.28
C VAL A 16 -7.64 12.09 29.15
N ALA A 17 -6.35 12.45 29.13
CA ALA A 17 -5.75 13.18 28.02
C ALA A 17 -5.96 12.42 26.70
N LEU A 18 -6.28 13.14 25.62
CA LEU A 18 -6.57 12.53 24.33
C LEU A 18 -5.32 11.85 23.76
N VAL A 19 -5.32 10.52 23.79
CA VAL A 19 -4.32 9.70 23.12
C VAL A 19 -4.71 9.58 21.66
N LYS A 20 -3.89 10.14 20.75
CA LYS A 20 -4.16 10.06 19.31
C LYS A 20 -4.10 8.60 18.85
N PRO A 21 -5.15 8.06 18.21
CA PRO A 21 -5.06 6.76 17.55
C PRO A 21 -4.02 6.77 16.42
N TYR A 22 -3.61 5.59 15.97
CA TYR A 22 -2.94 5.43 14.69
C TYR A 22 -3.98 5.27 13.57
N ALA A 23 -3.81 6.02 12.48
CA ALA A 23 -4.58 5.85 11.26
C ALA A 23 -3.64 5.37 10.14
N LEU A 24 -3.87 4.15 9.64
CA LEU A 24 -3.10 3.55 8.57
C LEU A 24 -3.83 3.77 7.24
N MET A 25 -3.18 4.40 6.28
CA MET A 25 -3.87 4.94 5.11
C MET A 25 -3.20 4.52 3.81
N ASP A 26 -3.85 3.66 3.03
CA ASP A 26 -3.53 3.57 1.61
C ASP A 26 -3.89 4.90 0.90
N LEU A 27 -3.21 5.20 -0.21
CA LEU A 27 -3.21 6.54 -0.80
C LEU A 27 -4.05 6.65 -2.06
N ASP A 28 -3.58 6.06 -3.16
CA ASP A 28 -4.24 6.14 -4.45
C ASP A 28 -5.54 5.34 -4.40
N ASP A 29 -6.63 5.92 -4.90
CA ASP A 29 -7.98 5.33 -4.93
C ASP A 29 -8.67 5.16 -3.55
N THR A 30 -7.89 5.15 -2.47
CA THR A 30 -8.39 5.24 -1.09
C THR A 30 -8.63 6.70 -0.67
N LEU A 31 -7.57 7.51 -0.62
CA LEU A 31 -7.61 8.87 -0.11
C LEU A 31 -7.84 9.90 -1.22
N PHE A 32 -7.19 9.72 -2.37
CA PHE A 32 -7.26 10.60 -3.53
C PHE A 32 -7.12 9.81 -4.83
N GLN A 33 -7.50 10.41 -5.96
CA GLN A 33 -7.48 9.73 -7.25
C GLN A 33 -7.27 10.69 -8.41
N THR A 34 -6.86 10.17 -9.56
CA THR A 34 -6.73 10.98 -10.79
C THR A 34 -8.07 11.59 -11.20
N GLN A 35 -8.05 12.77 -11.82
CA GLN A 35 -9.27 13.45 -12.30
C GLN A 35 -10.13 12.54 -13.22
N ARG A 36 -9.50 11.71 -14.04
CA ARG A 36 -10.20 10.71 -14.88
C ARG A 36 -11.03 9.74 -14.04
N LYS A 37 -10.51 9.26 -12.91
CA LYS A 37 -11.24 8.35 -12.01
C LYS A 37 -12.37 9.08 -11.28
N ILE A 38 -12.17 10.34 -10.88
CA ILE A 38 -13.24 11.17 -10.30
C ILE A 38 -14.44 11.26 -11.24
N ALA A 39 -14.18 11.58 -12.52
CA ALA A 39 -15.21 11.65 -13.54
C ALA A 39 -15.88 10.28 -13.79
N ALA A 40 -15.08 9.20 -13.92
CA ALA A 40 -15.61 7.85 -14.14
C ALA A 40 -16.49 7.36 -12.97
N TRP A 41 -16.15 7.76 -11.75
CA TRP A 41 -16.91 7.45 -10.53
C TRP A 41 -18.02 8.44 -10.22
N GLN A 42 -18.28 9.40 -11.13
CA GLN A 42 -19.34 10.41 -11.01
C GLN A 42 -19.26 11.17 -9.68
N LEU A 43 -18.03 11.46 -9.23
CA LEU A 43 -17.79 12.26 -8.04
C LEU A 43 -17.82 13.76 -8.38
N PRO A 44 -18.09 14.64 -7.40
CA PRO A 44 -18.07 16.09 -7.61
C PRO A 44 -16.71 16.55 -8.16
N MET A 45 -16.77 17.28 -9.29
CA MET A 45 -15.61 17.81 -10.00
C MET A 45 -15.29 19.25 -9.60
N ASP A 46 -16.19 19.91 -8.90
CA ASP A 46 -16.02 21.23 -8.32
C ASP A 46 -15.25 21.17 -7.00
N GLY A 47 -14.38 22.16 -6.77
CA GLY A 47 -13.62 22.26 -5.51
C GLY A 47 -12.56 21.18 -5.30
N LEU A 48 -12.07 20.55 -6.38
CA LEU A 48 -10.95 19.61 -6.30
C LEU A 48 -9.68 20.28 -5.79
N VAL A 49 -8.96 19.58 -4.91
CA VAL A 49 -7.66 20.02 -4.39
C VAL A 49 -6.60 19.02 -4.77
N ALA A 50 -5.49 19.50 -5.37
CA ALA A 50 -4.39 18.65 -5.75
C ALA A 50 -3.76 17.98 -4.52
N ALA A 51 -3.69 16.66 -4.53
CA ALA A 51 -3.04 15.85 -3.51
C ALA A 51 -1.64 15.42 -3.95
N THR A 52 -1.43 15.28 -5.26
CA THR A 52 -0.15 14.84 -5.83
C THR A 52 0.20 15.62 -7.09
N VAL A 53 1.48 15.58 -7.45
CA VAL A 53 2.00 16.10 -8.72
C VAL A 53 2.63 15.00 -9.57
N ASP A 54 2.76 15.23 -10.87
CA ASP A 54 3.52 14.38 -11.78
C ASP A 54 5.02 14.71 -11.78
N LYS A 55 5.78 14.14 -12.71
CA LYS A 55 7.23 14.38 -12.85
C LYS A 55 7.57 15.79 -13.34
N GLN A 56 6.60 16.51 -13.90
CA GLN A 56 6.70 17.89 -14.35
C GLN A 56 6.14 18.88 -13.31
N ASN A 57 5.83 18.41 -12.11
CA ASN A 57 5.25 19.17 -11.01
C ASN A 57 3.83 19.72 -11.31
N ALA A 58 3.14 19.16 -12.31
CA ALA A 58 1.75 19.49 -12.60
C ALA A 58 0.81 18.63 -11.72
N PRO A 59 -0.36 19.15 -11.30
CA PRO A 59 -1.33 18.37 -10.52
C PRO A 59 -1.77 17.07 -11.21
N LEU A 60 -1.75 15.95 -10.48
CA LEU A 60 -2.03 14.62 -11.04
C LEU A 60 -3.24 13.92 -10.38
N SER A 61 -3.23 13.81 -9.05
CA SER A 61 -4.33 13.24 -8.27
C SER A 61 -4.93 14.29 -7.34
N PHE A 62 -6.22 14.16 -7.06
CA PHE A 62 -7.01 15.17 -6.37
C PHE A 62 -7.86 14.57 -5.26
N LEU A 63 -8.08 15.38 -4.21
CA LEU A 63 -9.10 15.18 -3.19
C LEU A 63 -10.40 15.85 -3.66
N THR A 64 -11.51 15.13 -3.56
CA THR A 64 -12.85 15.74 -3.57
C THR A 64 -13.08 16.56 -2.29
N PRO A 65 -14.10 17.44 -2.24
CA PRO A 65 -14.42 18.18 -1.01
C PRO A 65 -14.61 17.28 0.23
N LYS A 66 -15.30 16.15 0.07
CA LYS A 66 -15.50 15.17 1.17
C LYS A 66 -14.18 14.51 1.60
N GLN A 67 -13.35 14.07 0.65
CA GLN A 67 -12.05 13.48 0.95
C GLN A 67 -11.12 14.48 1.65
N ARG A 68 -11.17 15.76 1.27
CA ARG A 68 -10.42 16.83 1.95
C ARG A 68 -10.87 17.01 3.40
N HIS A 69 -12.17 17.01 3.67
CA HIS A 69 -12.67 17.07 5.05
C HIS A 69 -12.25 15.84 5.87
N PHE A 70 -12.33 14.66 5.26
CA PHE A 70 -11.91 13.42 5.89
C PHE A 70 -10.41 13.41 6.22
N PHE A 71 -9.56 13.82 5.27
CA PHE A 71 -8.13 13.96 5.48
C PHE A 71 -7.80 14.96 6.60
N ASN A 72 -8.43 16.14 6.58
CA ASN A 72 -8.22 17.16 7.60
C ASN A 72 -8.58 16.67 9.01
N TRP A 73 -9.66 15.92 9.13
CA TRP A 73 -10.05 15.31 10.41
C TRP A 73 -9.01 14.29 10.87
N LEU A 74 -8.62 13.35 10.01
CA LEU A 74 -7.62 12.33 10.34
C LEU A 74 -6.28 12.95 10.73
N SER A 75 -5.71 13.80 9.87
CA SER A 75 -4.38 14.38 10.10
C SER A 75 -4.28 15.19 11.39
N GLN A 76 -5.39 15.79 11.86
CA GLN A 76 -5.42 16.55 13.10
C GLN A 76 -5.67 15.68 14.34
N SER A 77 -6.47 14.62 14.20
CA SER A 77 -6.94 13.80 15.34
C SER A 77 -6.17 12.50 15.56
N THR A 78 -5.35 12.08 14.59
CA THR A 78 -4.60 10.81 14.63
C THR A 78 -3.12 11.05 14.42
N GLU A 79 -2.34 10.00 14.64
CA GLU A 79 -1.03 9.86 14.01
C GLU A 79 -1.23 9.08 12.70
N LEU A 80 -1.16 9.79 11.57
CA LEU A 80 -1.50 9.28 10.25
C LEU A 80 -0.25 8.71 9.56
N ILE A 81 -0.31 7.43 9.22
CA ILE A 81 0.80 6.64 8.63
C ILE A 81 0.35 6.19 7.23
N PRO A 82 0.97 6.67 6.14
CA PRO A 82 0.67 6.18 4.81
C PRO A 82 1.23 4.77 4.62
N VAL A 83 0.44 3.89 3.98
CA VAL A 83 0.80 2.50 3.63
C VAL A 83 0.54 2.27 2.15
N THR A 84 1.54 2.48 1.30
CA THR A 84 1.36 2.68 -0.13
C THR A 84 2.25 1.81 -1.01
N ALA A 85 1.79 1.61 -2.24
CA ALA A 85 2.57 1.05 -3.34
C ALA A 85 3.65 2.01 -3.87
N ARG A 86 3.48 3.32 -3.65
CA ARG A 86 4.41 4.36 -4.12
C ARG A 86 5.82 4.12 -3.58
N ASP A 87 6.80 4.23 -4.46
CA ASP A 87 8.20 4.11 -4.11
C ASP A 87 8.77 5.38 -3.44
N THR A 88 10.01 5.32 -2.97
CA THR A 88 10.69 6.44 -2.29
C THR A 88 10.79 7.71 -3.16
N THR A 89 10.76 7.58 -4.49
CA THR A 89 10.74 8.71 -5.43
C THR A 89 9.32 9.19 -5.75
N GLU A 90 8.31 8.34 -5.59
CA GLU A 90 6.91 8.68 -5.86
C GLU A 90 6.20 9.33 -4.67
N ILE A 91 6.60 8.98 -3.45
CA ILE A 91 5.99 9.53 -2.24
C ILE A 91 6.26 11.04 -2.10
N VAL A 92 7.42 11.54 -2.51
CA VAL A 92 7.76 12.99 -2.46
C VAL A 92 6.87 13.86 -3.36
N ARG A 93 6.14 13.22 -4.29
CA ARG A 93 5.16 13.90 -5.15
C ARG A 93 3.78 13.98 -4.50
N VAL A 94 3.54 13.30 -3.38
CA VAL A 94 2.37 13.50 -2.53
C VAL A 94 2.58 14.77 -1.71
N LYS A 95 1.63 15.72 -1.79
CA LYS A 95 1.70 17.05 -1.18
C LYS A 95 0.86 17.16 0.09
N LEU A 96 0.45 16.03 0.64
CA LEU A 96 -0.24 15.93 1.91
C LEU A 96 0.78 15.75 3.04
N PRO A 97 0.60 16.42 4.20
CA PRO A 97 1.52 16.30 5.33
C PRO A 97 1.40 14.94 6.00
N PHE A 98 2.47 14.16 5.96
CA PHE A 98 2.63 12.90 6.71
C PHE A 98 3.90 13.01 7.56
N ASP A 99 3.71 13.29 8.85
CA ASP A 99 4.81 13.55 9.79
C ASP A 99 5.18 12.34 10.67
N SER A 100 4.54 11.18 10.43
CA SER A 100 4.80 9.92 11.14
C SER A 100 5.62 8.94 10.28
N TRP A 101 5.64 7.67 10.70
CA TRP A 101 6.12 6.54 9.92
C TRP A 101 5.44 6.49 8.55
N GLN A 102 6.15 5.94 7.56
CA GLN A 102 5.60 5.70 6.23
C GLN A 102 6.00 4.30 5.77
N VAL A 103 5.05 3.54 5.22
CA VAL A 103 5.28 2.25 4.58
C VAL A 103 5.15 2.45 3.07
N LEU A 104 6.24 2.23 2.35
CA LEU A 104 6.37 2.52 0.93
C LEU A 104 6.65 1.25 0.13
N THR A 105 6.52 1.34 -1.19
CA THR A 105 6.97 0.31 -2.14
C THR A 105 6.36 -1.04 -1.81
N HIS A 106 5.05 -1.07 -1.60
CA HIS A 106 4.30 -2.27 -1.22
C HIS A 106 4.78 -2.93 0.08
N GLY A 107 5.48 -2.21 0.95
CA GLY A 107 6.04 -2.73 2.21
C GLY A 107 7.54 -3.00 2.16
N ALA A 108 8.23 -2.82 1.02
CA ALA A 108 9.68 -3.02 0.97
C ALA A 108 10.45 -1.96 1.79
N VAL A 109 9.89 -0.76 1.94
CA VAL A 109 10.56 0.36 2.60
C VAL A 109 9.71 0.90 3.75
N ILE A 110 10.36 1.19 4.87
CA ILE A 110 9.77 1.91 6.01
C ILE A 110 10.61 3.17 6.24
N VAL A 111 9.95 4.33 6.30
CA VAL A 111 10.55 5.61 6.66
C VAL A 111 10.09 5.98 8.07
N ALA A 112 11.02 6.41 8.92
CA ALA A 112 10.74 6.88 10.27
C ALA A 112 10.20 8.33 10.26
N PRO A 113 9.56 8.80 11.34
CA PRO A 113 9.13 10.19 11.48
C PRO A 113 10.26 11.22 11.27
N SER A 114 11.52 10.83 11.47
CA SER A 114 12.69 11.66 11.19
C SER A 114 13.00 11.85 9.69
N GLY A 115 12.24 11.18 8.80
CA GLY A 115 12.49 11.13 7.36
C GLY A 115 13.58 10.14 6.95
N GLN A 116 14.20 9.43 7.89
CA GLN A 116 15.25 8.44 7.60
C GLN A 116 14.65 7.05 7.35
N LEU A 117 15.30 6.26 6.50
CA LEU A 117 14.94 4.85 6.31
C LEU A 117 15.11 4.06 7.62
N CYS A 118 14.17 3.19 7.94
CA CYS A 118 14.26 2.32 9.12
C CYS A 118 15.37 1.27 8.92
N ALA A 119 16.53 1.50 9.53
CA ALA A 119 17.72 0.66 9.36
C ALA A 119 17.50 -0.82 9.72
N ARG A 120 16.62 -1.12 10.68
CA ARG A 120 16.29 -2.50 11.03
C ARG A 120 15.48 -3.18 9.93
N TRP A 121 14.43 -2.52 9.43
CA TRP A 121 13.62 -3.04 8.33
C TRP A 121 14.43 -3.18 7.04
N GLN A 122 15.25 -2.17 6.72
CA GLN A 122 16.17 -2.17 5.60
C GLN A 122 17.04 -3.42 5.55
N ARG A 123 17.70 -3.79 6.67
CA ARG A 123 18.53 -5.01 6.73
C ARG A 123 17.72 -6.29 6.56
N LEU A 124 16.54 -6.37 7.17
CA LEU A 124 15.66 -7.55 7.04
C LEU A 124 15.19 -7.75 5.60
N MET A 125 14.67 -6.70 4.97
CA MET A 125 14.18 -6.73 3.60
C MET A 125 15.33 -6.97 2.60
N ALA A 126 16.48 -6.32 2.79
CA ALA A 126 17.63 -6.52 1.92
C ALA A 126 18.13 -7.98 1.93
N GLY A 127 18.19 -8.61 3.11
CA GLY A 127 18.58 -10.03 3.22
C GLY A 127 17.66 -10.95 2.41
N GLN A 128 16.35 -10.68 2.39
CA GLN A 128 15.38 -11.45 1.61
C GLN A 128 15.47 -11.13 0.11
N LEU A 129 15.59 -9.85 -0.26
CA LEU A 129 15.65 -9.42 -1.66
C LEU A 129 16.95 -9.84 -2.36
N VAL A 130 18.10 -9.88 -1.65
CA VAL A 130 19.37 -10.37 -2.20
C VAL A 130 19.23 -11.82 -2.68
N ALA A 131 18.61 -12.68 -1.87
CA ALA A 131 18.37 -14.08 -2.24
C ALA A 131 17.46 -14.24 -3.47
N LEU A 132 16.61 -13.25 -3.73
CA LEU A 132 15.63 -13.25 -4.82
C LEU A 132 16.11 -12.58 -6.11
N GLN A 133 17.24 -11.86 -6.11
CA GLN A 133 17.74 -11.17 -7.31
C GLN A 133 17.92 -12.12 -8.53
N PRO A 134 18.44 -13.36 -8.39
CA PRO A 134 18.53 -14.28 -9.52
C PRO A 134 17.14 -14.65 -10.08
N LYS A 135 16.16 -14.91 -9.21
CA LYS A 135 14.78 -15.25 -9.61
C LYS A 135 14.09 -14.07 -10.32
N LEU A 136 14.24 -12.85 -9.79
CA LEU A 136 13.74 -11.63 -10.43
C LEU A 136 14.37 -11.39 -11.81
N SER A 137 15.67 -11.68 -11.96
CA SER A 137 16.35 -11.57 -13.26
C SER A 137 15.85 -12.61 -14.27
N GLN A 138 15.62 -13.85 -13.82
CA GLN A 138 15.01 -14.90 -14.65
C GLN A 138 13.58 -14.52 -15.07
N LEU A 139 12.80 -13.98 -14.14
CA LEU A 139 11.44 -13.49 -14.40
C LEU A 139 11.45 -12.40 -15.47
N MET A 140 12.34 -11.40 -15.35
CA MET A 140 12.52 -10.35 -16.36
C MET A 140 12.84 -10.92 -17.75
N ALA A 141 13.79 -11.85 -17.85
CA ALA A 141 14.18 -12.48 -19.12
C ALA A 141 13.02 -13.27 -19.75
N ARG A 142 12.17 -13.89 -18.93
CA ARG A 142 11.01 -14.63 -19.40
C ARG A 142 9.90 -13.70 -19.90
N LEU A 143 9.60 -12.66 -19.14
CA LEU A 143 8.59 -11.67 -19.50
C LEU A 143 8.98 -10.84 -20.73
N ALA A 144 10.28 -10.69 -21.00
CA ALA A 144 10.78 -9.99 -22.18
C ALA A 144 10.36 -10.65 -23.51
N ARG A 145 9.92 -11.92 -23.49
CA ARG A 145 9.41 -12.64 -24.68
C ARG A 145 8.04 -12.13 -25.15
N PHE A 146 7.33 -11.37 -24.32
CA PHE A 146 6.00 -10.85 -24.65
C PHE A 146 6.10 -9.42 -25.20
N GLU A 147 6.22 -9.30 -26.53
CA GLU A 147 6.50 -8.02 -27.21
C GLU A 147 5.42 -6.94 -26.95
N ALA A 148 4.15 -7.33 -26.81
CA ALA A 148 3.04 -6.43 -26.52
C ALA A 148 3.14 -5.76 -25.14
N LEU A 149 3.99 -6.30 -24.26
CA LEU A 149 4.16 -5.83 -22.89
C LEU A 149 5.38 -4.94 -22.76
N ARG A 150 5.25 -3.93 -21.88
CA ARG A 150 6.35 -3.16 -21.34
C ARG A 150 6.63 -3.67 -19.93
N ILE A 151 7.76 -4.33 -19.78
CA ILE A 151 8.26 -4.85 -18.52
C ILE A 151 9.22 -3.81 -17.92
N THR A 152 9.03 -3.45 -16.66
CA THR A 152 9.83 -2.41 -16.00
C THR A 152 10.22 -2.91 -14.60
N PRO A 153 11.51 -3.15 -14.33
CA PRO A 153 11.95 -3.47 -12.98
C PRO A 153 11.84 -2.23 -12.10
N HIS A 154 11.43 -2.43 -10.85
CA HIS A 154 11.42 -1.40 -9.83
C HIS A 154 12.53 -1.66 -8.81
N TYR A 155 13.31 -0.64 -8.52
CA TYR A 155 14.46 -0.68 -7.63
C TYR A 155 14.25 0.23 -6.44
N GLU A 156 14.83 -0.16 -5.31
CA GLU A 156 14.98 0.68 -4.13
C GLU A 156 16.43 0.64 -3.64
N HIS A 157 16.82 1.68 -2.93
CA HIS A 157 18.14 1.79 -2.32
C HIS A 157 18.17 1.05 -0.98
N PHE A 158 19.07 0.07 -0.86
CA PHE A 158 19.30 -0.69 0.37
C PHE A 158 20.74 -0.58 0.84
N ILE A 159 20.97 -0.95 2.11
CA ILE A 159 22.32 -1.15 2.66
C ILE A 159 22.56 -2.66 2.83
N VAL A 160 23.50 -3.20 2.07
CA VAL A 160 23.93 -4.60 2.09
C VAL A 160 25.42 -4.63 2.43
N ASP A 161 25.82 -5.33 3.49
CA ASP A 161 27.21 -5.44 3.95
C ASP A 161 27.92 -4.06 4.07
N ASN A 162 27.20 -3.08 4.63
CA ASN A 162 27.62 -1.67 4.77
C ASN A 162 27.83 -0.89 3.46
N ASN A 163 27.42 -1.44 2.32
CA ASN A 163 27.45 -0.76 1.03
C ASN A 163 26.05 -0.40 0.55
N ALA A 164 25.90 0.77 -0.06
CA ALA A 164 24.68 1.17 -0.73
C ALA A 164 24.51 0.35 -2.02
N THR A 165 23.38 -0.33 -2.14
CA THR A 165 23.08 -1.27 -3.24
C THR A 165 21.64 -1.11 -3.68
N ASP A 166 21.44 -1.02 -4.99
CA ASP A 166 20.10 -1.01 -5.59
C ASP A 166 19.64 -2.44 -5.80
N LEU A 167 18.54 -2.81 -5.15
CA LEU A 167 17.95 -4.14 -5.31
C LEU A 167 16.63 -4.02 -6.07
N MET A 168 16.42 -4.92 -7.02
CA MET A 168 15.12 -5.05 -7.66
C MET A 168 14.12 -5.55 -6.61
N VAL A 169 13.03 -4.82 -6.43
CA VAL A 169 11.98 -5.13 -5.46
C VAL A 169 10.85 -5.92 -6.12
N TYR A 170 10.41 -5.47 -7.29
CA TYR A 170 9.32 -6.08 -8.04
C TYR A 170 9.39 -5.74 -9.53
N VAL A 171 8.55 -6.40 -10.33
CA VAL A 171 8.44 -6.15 -11.78
C VAL A 171 7.07 -5.59 -12.12
N ALA A 172 7.03 -4.40 -12.72
CA ALA A 172 5.81 -3.82 -13.27
C ALA A 172 5.63 -4.23 -14.74
N ILE A 173 4.40 -4.51 -15.11
CA ILE A 173 3.96 -4.96 -16.42
C ILE A 173 2.80 -4.06 -16.87
N LYS A 174 2.95 -3.46 -18.05
CA LYS A 174 1.91 -2.64 -18.69
C LYS A 174 1.77 -3.05 -20.14
N HIS A 175 0.56 -2.96 -20.69
CA HIS A 175 0.39 -3.12 -22.13
C HIS A 175 0.92 -1.88 -22.86
N ARG A 176 1.72 -2.06 -23.91
CA ARG A 176 2.34 -0.93 -24.66
C ARG A 176 1.30 0.02 -25.24
N HIS A 177 0.16 -0.52 -25.65
CA HIS A 177 -0.95 0.23 -26.23
C HIS A 177 -2.07 0.56 -25.22
N LYS A 178 -1.83 0.37 -23.91
CA LYS A 178 -2.83 0.58 -22.84
C LYS A 178 -4.12 -0.24 -23.02
N ASP A 179 -3.98 -1.43 -23.59
CA ASP A 179 -5.07 -2.39 -23.71
C ASP A 179 -5.25 -3.08 -22.35
N HIS A 180 -6.33 -2.73 -21.66
CA HIS A 180 -6.60 -3.24 -20.33
C HIS A 180 -7.06 -4.69 -20.35
N ASP A 181 -7.87 -5.07 -21.34
CA ASP A 181 -8.43 -6.41 -21.44
C ASP A 181 -7.33 -7.41 -21.79
N ALA A 182 -6.42 -7.05 -22.71
CA ALA A 182 -5.24 -7.86 -23.00
C ALA A 182 -4.34 -8.03 -21.77
N LEU A 183 -4.18 -6.98 -20.94
CA LEU A 183 -3.40 -7.08 -19.71
C LEU A 183 -4.07 -7.98 -18.66
N LEU A 184 -5.40 -7.94 -18.54
CA LEU A 184 -6.16 -8.82 -17.65
C LEU A 184 -6.11 -10.28 -18.11
N GLN A 185 -6.26 -10.52 -19.42
CA GLN A 185 -6.09 -11.86 -20.00
C GLN A 185 -4.68 -12.39 -19.75
N PHE A 186 -3.65 -11.55 -19.92
CA PHE A 186 -2.29 -11.92 -19.58
C PHE A 186 -2.13 -12.22 -18.08
N ALA A 187 -2.71 -11.41 -17.19
CA ALA A 187 -2.68 -11.66 -15.75
C ALA A 187 -3.28 -13.02 -15.37
N ALA A 188 -4.39 -13.42 -16.02
CA ALA A 188 -5.02 -14.72 -15.81
C ALA A 188 -4.16 -15.90 -16.33
N GLN A 189 -3.34 -15.67 -17.36
CA GLN A 189 -2.41 -16.66 -17.91
C GLN A 189 -1.07 -16.71 -17.16
N LEU A 190 -0.76 -15.69 -16.37
CA LEU A 190 0.52 -15.52 -15.71
C LEU A 190 0.90 -16.68 -14.78
N PRO A 191 -0.04 -17.31 -14.02
CA PRO A 191 0.28 -18.53 -13.28
C PRO A 191 0.83 -19.64 -14.18
N ASN A 192 0.31 -19.82 -15.40
CA ASN A 192 0.85 -20.82 -16.33
C ASN A 192 2.24 -20.41 -16.84
N VAL A 193 2.42 -19.12 -17.17
CA VAL A 193 3.74 -18.56 -17.55
C VAL A 193 4.76 -18.72 -16.43
N LEU A 194 4.34 -18.70 -15.17
CA LEU A 194 5.21 -18.94 -14.01
C LEU A 194 5.43 -20.44 -13.78
N ASN A 195 4.40 -21.28 -13.85
CA ASN A 195 4.45 -22.74 -13.60
C ASN A 195 5.35 -23.50 -14.57
N GLU A 196 5.54 -23.02 -15.79
CA GLU A 196 6.57 -23.55 -16.70
C GLU A 196 8.02 -23.35 -16.16
N ALA A 197 8.21 -22.69 -15.01
CA ALA A 197 9.44 -22.68 -14.21
C ALA A 197 9.05 -22.88 -12.74
N PRO A 198 9.04 -24.13 -12.25
CA PRO A 198 8.54 -24.48 -10.91
C PRO A 198 9.10 -23.61 -9.79
N ASP A 199 10.35 -23.15 -9.92
CA ASP A 199 11.04 -22.34 -8.91
C ASP A 199 10.56 -20.88 -8.80
N LEU A 200 9.68 -20.42 -9.70
CA LEU A 200 9.16 -19.06 -9.78
C LEU A 200 7.67 -18.92 -9.40
N GLY A 201 6.88 -19.99 -9.43
CA GLY A 201 5.43 -19.90 -9.20
C GLY A 201 5.04 -19.51 -7.78
N ASP A 202 5.71 -20.09 -6.79
CA ASP A 202 5.31 -20.01 -5.37
C ASP A 202 5.92 -18.82 -4.62
N GLU A 203 6.81 -18.06 -5.26
CA GLU A 203 7.57 -16.98 -4.62
C GLU A 203 6.97 -15.60 -4.87
N PHE A 204 6.06 -15.49 -5.84
CA PHE A 204 5.52 -14.21 -6.31
C PHE A 204 3.99 -14.22 -6.31
N TYR A 205 3.40 -13.07 -6.00
CA TYR A 205 2.00 -12.82 -6.23
C TYR A 205 1.80 -11.72 -7.27
N ILE A 206 0.61 -11.76 -7.88
CA ILE A 206 0.19 -10.80 -8.89
C ILE A 206 -0.67 -9.74 -8.20
N HIS A 207 -0.30 -8.48 -8.38
CA HIS A 207 -1.14 -7.34 -8.02
C HIS A 207 -1.60 -6.63 -9.29
N VAL A 208 -2.92 -6.48 -9.47
CA VAL A 208 -3.51 -5.80 -10.63
C VAL A 208 -4.33 -4.61 -10.17
N ASN A 209 -4.02 -3.42 -10.70
CA ASN A 209 -4.85 -2.22 -10.57
C ASN A 209 -4.95 -1.54 -11.94
N ALA A 210 -6.13 -1.62 -12.57
CA ALA A 210 -6.38 -1.07 -13.91
C ALA A 210 -5.28 -1.48 -14.92
N ASN A 211 -4.64 -0.52 -15.60
CA ASN A 211 -3.55 -0.79 -16.55
C ASN A 211 -2.16 -0.88 -15.88
N ASN A 212 -2.09 -1.46 -14.68
CA ASN A 212 -0.86 -1.72 -13.97
C ASN A 212 -0.93 -3.12 -13.35
N LEU A 213 -0.04 -4.00 -13.79
CA LEU A 213 0.18 -5.30 -13.18
C LEU A 213 1.56 -5.26 -12.54
N ALA A 214 1.67 -5.70 -11.28
CA ALA A 214 2.94 -5.86 -10.60
C ALA A 214 3.09 -7.32 -10.17
N LEU A 215 4.27 -7.88 -10.43
CA LEU A 215 4.70 -9.17 -9.89
C LEU A 215 5.66 -8.90 -8.74
N LEU A 216 5.21 -9.23 -7.53
CA LEU A 216 5.92 -8.94 -6.31
C LEU A 216 6.32 -10.25 -5.63
N PRO A 217 7.55 -10.36 -5.12
CA PRO A 217 7.88 -11.41 -4.18
C PRO A 217 6.93 -11.38 -2.97
N HIS A 218 6.54 -12.52 -2.42
CA HIS A 218 5.67 -12.58 -1.24
C HIS A 218 6.24 -11.82 -0.04
N VAL A 219 7.56 -11.75 0.08
CA VAL A 219 8.24 -10.95 1.11
C VAL A 219 7.95 -9.44 1.01
N VAL A 220 7.65 -8.94 -0.20
CA VAL A 220 7.25 -7.54 -0.43
C VAL A 220 5.74 -7.43 -0.24
N ASN A 221 5.34 -7.20 1.00
CA ASN A 221 3.93 -7.05 1.35
C ASN A 221 3.71 -6.01 2.46
N LYS A 222 2.68 -5.17 2.30
CA LYS A 222 2.26 -4.15 3.28
C LYS A 222 2.00 -4.79 4.64
N HIS A 223 1.48 -6.01 4.69
CA HIS A 223 1.26 -6.79 5.91
C HIS A 223 2.54 -6.97 6.73
N HIS A 224 3.65 -7.36 6.10
CA HIS A 224 4.90 -7.63 6.83
C HIS A 224 5.49 -6.35 7.42
N ALA A 225 5.48 -5.26 6.65
CA ALA A 225 5.90 -3.95 7.14
C ALA A 225 5.01 -3.43 8.28
N MET A 226 3.70 -3.60 8.15
CA MET A 226 2.75 -3.17 9.17
C MET A 226 2.89 -4.00 10.46
N ARG A 227 3.02 -5.32 10.35
CA ARG A 227 3.32 -6.20 11.50
C ARG A 227 4.60 -5.75 12.21
N PHE A 228 5.66 -5.47 11.46
CA PHE A 228 6.91 -4.96 12.00
C PHE A 228 6.74 -3.64 12.77
N LEU A 229 5.97 -2.69 12.23
CA LEU A 229 5.68 -1.43 12.94
C LEU A 229 4.90 -1.68 14.24
N LEU A 230 3.84 -2.49 14.20
CA LEU A 230 3.03 -2.83 15.38
C LEU A 230 3.85 -3.52 16.48
N ASP A 231 4.79 -4.39 16.09
CA ASP A 231 5.56 -5.16 17.06
C ASP A 231 6.68 -4.35 17.72
N TYR A 232 7.29 -3.40 17.00
CA TYR A 232 8.55 -2.77 17.41
C TYR A 232 8.53 -1.25 17.52
N HIS A 233 7.55 -0.56 16.95
CA HIS A 233 7.59 0.91 16.82
C HIS A 233 6.31 1.62 17.26
N LEU A 234 5.15 0.98 17.14
CA LEU A 234 3.88 1.57 17.56
C LEU A 234 3.53 1.14 18.99
N ASP A 235 2.93 2.05 19.75
CA ASP A 235 2.46 1.78 21.10
C ASP A 235 1.19 0.91 21.04
N LYS A 236 1.27 -0.29 21.62
CA LYS A 236 0.23 -1.32 21.62
C LYS A 236 -1.02 -0.93 22.41
N HIS A 237 -0.96 0.14 23.21
CA HIS A 237 -2.12 0.64 23.96
C HIS A 237 -2.91 1.70 23.19
N ARG A 238 -2.44 2.15 22.02
CA ARG A 238 -3.13 3.12 21.18
C ARG A 238 -4.00 2.39 20.15
N PRO A 239 -5.28 2.77 19.99
CA PRO A 239 -6.12 2.19 18.96
C PRO A 239 -5.51 2.40 17.57
N CYS A 240 -5.59 1.36 16.74
CA CYS A 240 -5.14 1.37 15.35
C CYS A 240 -6.33 1.12 14.43
N PHE A 241 -6.55 2.02 13.47
CA PHE A 241 -7.52 1.79 12.42
C PHE A 241 -6.95 2.11 11.05
N GLY A 242 -7.51 1.54 9.99
CA GLY A 242 -6.97 1.75 8.65
C GLY A 242 -7.97 1.75 7.52
N PHE A 243 -7.50 2.22 6.37
CA PHE A 243 -8.30 2.37 5.16
C PHE A 243 -7.52 1.89 3.93
N GLY A 244 -8.21 1.15 3.06
CA GLY A 244 -7.69 0.69 1.76
C GLY A 244 -8.81 0.35 0.79
N ASP A 245 -8.57 0.50 -0.51
CA ASP A 245 -9.53 0.22 -1.58
C ASP A 245 -9.27 -1.14 -2.26
N SER A 246 -8.09 -1.72 -2.06
CA SER A 246 -7.62 -2.91 -2.77
C SER A 246 -7.74 -4.18 -1.93
N LEU A 247 -7.94 -5.33 -2.58
CA LEU A 247 -7.83 -6.65 -1.93
C LEU A 247 -6.42 -6.89 -1.38
N ALA A 248 -5.40 -6.29 -2.01
CA ALA A 248 -4.02 -6.38 -1.54
C ALA A 248 -3.78 -5.61 -0.21
N ASP A 249 -4.71 -4.74 0.18
CA ASP A 249 -4.64 -4.01 1.46
C ASP A 249 -5.22 -4.83 2.61
N LEU A 250 -6.18 -5.72 2.32
CA LEU A 250 -6.88 -6.51 3.33
C LEU A 250 -5.95 -7.22 4.32
N PRO A 251 -4.84 -7.87 3.90
CA PRO A 251 -3.91 -8.51 4.83
C PRO A 251 -3.32 -7.56 5.88
N PHE A 252 -2.99 -6.31 5.55
CA PHE A 252 -2.48 -5.38 6.57
C PHE A 252 -3.63 -4.76 7.38
N LEU A 253 -4.79 -4.53 6.75
CA LEU A 253 -5.97 -3.98 7.43
C LEU A 253 -6.47 -4.92 8.53
N GLN A 254 -6.41 -6.23 8.30
CA GLN A 254 -6.77 -7.27 9.28
C GLN A 254 -5.80 -7.37 10.48
N LEU A 255 -4.69 -6.62 10.49
CA LEU A 255 -3.81 -6.50 11.65
C LEU A 255 -4.30 -5.47 12.68
N LEU A 256 -5.26 -4.63 12.30
CA LEU A 256 -5.68 -3.44 13.03
C LEU A 256 -6.94 -3.72 13.87
N ASP A 257 -7.27 -2.81 14.79
CA ASP A 257 -8.48 -2.95 15.62
C ASP A 257 -9.75 -2.76 14.78
N TRP A 258 -9.71 -1.82 13.83
CA TRP A 258 -10.79 -1.51 12.91
C TRP A 258 -10.24 -1.19 11.53
N TYR A 259 -10.97 -1.51 10.48
CA TYR A 259 -10.64 -1.04 9.15
C TYR A 259 -11.88 -0.71 8.35
N GLY A 260 -11.70 0.16 7.36
CA GLY A 260 -12.73 0.56 6.42
C GLY A 260 -12.20 0.56 4.99
N THR A 261 -13.14 0.65 4.06
CA THR A 261 -12.85 0.81 2.63
C THR A 261 -13.76 1.90 2.08
N PRO A 262 -13.33 2.68 1.07
CA PRO A 262 -14.27 3.53 0.34
C PRO A 262 -15.47 2.72 -0.15
N ASN A 263 -16.62 3.36 -0.37
CA ASN A 263 -17.82 2.68 -0.89
C ASN A 263 -17.76 2.36 -2.39
N ARG A 264 -16.56 2.07 -2.89
CA ARG A 264 -16.17 1.81 -4.27
C ARG A 264 -14.75 1.26 -4.26
N GLY A 265 -14.34 0.65 -5.36
CA GLY A 265 -13.02 0.05 -5.48
C GLY A 265 -13.06 -1.44 -5.20
N GLN A 266 -11.92 -2.10 -5.40
CA GLN A 266 -11.85 -3.55 -5.50
C GLN A 266 -12.35 -4.28 -4.25
N LEU A 267 -11.98 -3.79 -3.07
CA LEU A 267 -12.38 -4.38 -1.79
C LEU A 267 -13.88 -4.19 -1.53
N HIS A 268 -14.43 -3.01 -1.80
CA HIS A 268 -15.86 -2.76 -1.69
C HIS A 268 -16.68 -3.66 -2.63
N ASP A 269 -16.24 -3.79 -3.88
CA ASP A 269 -16.93 -4.59 -4.87
C ASP A 269 -16.90 -6.08 -4.47
N ALA A 270 -15.76 -6.57 -3.98
CA ALA A 270 -15.64 -7.94 -3.46
C ALA A 270 -16.56 -8.21 -2.26
N ILE A 271 -16.65 -7.27 -1.30
CA ILE A 271 -17.60 -7.37 -0.17
C ILE A 271 -19.04 -7.43 -0.69
N SER A 272 -19.39 -6.51 -1.58
CA SER A 272 -20.76 -6.36 -2.09
C SER A 272 -21.22 -7.55 -2.92
N GLN A 273 -20.29 -8.25 -3.56
CA GLN A 273 -20.54 -9.45 -4.36
C GLN A 273 -20.44 -10.75 -3.54
N GLY A 274 -20.01 -10.70 -2.28
CA GLY A 274 -19.80 -11.88 -1.44
C GLY A 274 -18.61 -12.73 -1.90
N CYS A 275 -17.56 -12.10 -2.43
CA CYS A 275 -16.38 -12.75 -3.00
C CYS A 275 -15.12 -12.69 -2.10
N LEU A 276 -15.30 -12.48 -0.79
CA LEU A 276 -14.24 -12.48 0.22
C LEU A 276 -14.22 -13.78 1.04
#